data_AF-A0A2V5VER4-F1
#
_entry.id   AF-A0A2V5VER4-F1
#
_cell.length_a   1.000
_cell.length_b   1.000
_cell.length_c   1.000
_cell.angle_alpha   90.00
_cell.angle_beta   90.00
_cell.angle_gamma   90.00
#
_symmetry.space_group_name_H-M   'P 1'
#
loop_
_entity.id
_entity.type
_entity.pdbx_description
1 polymer ?
#
loop_
_entity_poly.entity_id
_entity_poly.type
_entity_poly.pdbx_seq_one_letter_code
_entity_poly.pdbx_strand_id
1 'polypeptide(L)'
;MDYEAVIGLETHVQLKTRSKMWCGCANEFGAPPNTNVCPVCLGMPGVLPVANEEALRLTALTGLLLNCAVSRVAKFDRKNYFYPDVPKNYQITQYAQPSTMNGYVDFEFSGGISRVRITRA
;
A
#
# COMPACT_ATOMS: atom_id res chain seq x y z
N MET A 1 -31.59 22.31 0.52
CA MET A 1 -31.06 21.03 1.04
C MET A 1 -30.41 21.35 2.36
N ASP A 2 -30.85 20.73 3.44
CA ASP A 2 -30.47 21.11 4.82
C ASP A 2 -29.26 20.33 5.36
N TYR A 3 -28.71 19.41 4.55
CA TYR A 3 -27.56 18.58 4.89
C TYR A 3 -26.55 18.55 3.75
N GLU A 4 -25.28 18.42 4.11
CA GLU A 4 -24.14 18.28 3.20
C GLU A 4 -23.53 16.89 3.35
N ALA A 5 -23.30 16.20 2.22
CA ALA A 5 -22.63 14.90 2.22
C ALA A 5 -21.11 15.07 2.20
N VAL A 6 -20.42 14.49 3.18
CA VAL A 6 -18.95 14.47 3.24
C VAL A 6 -18.47 13.03 3.10
N ILE A 7 -17.75 12.74 2.01
CA ILE A 7 -17.34 11.37 1.63
C ILE A 7 -15.82 11.27 1.66
N GLY A 8 -15.30 10.26 2.36
CA GLY A 8 -13.88 9.87 2.34
C GLY A 8 -13.73 8.47 1.76
N LEU A 9 -12.67 8.26 0.96
CA LEU A 9 -12.38 6.97 0.33
C LEU A 9 -11.05 6.43 0.83
N GLU A 10 -11.00 5.11 1.03
CA GLU A 10 -9.77 4.36 1.29
C GLU A 10 -9.59 3.33 0.17
N THR A 11 -8.48 3.44 -0.57
CA THR A 11 -8.21 2.61 -1.74
C THR A 11 -6.95 1.81 -1.52
N HIS A 12 -7.02 0.50 -1.73
CA HIS A 12 -5.85 -0.38 -1.76
C HIS A 12 -5.56 -0.77 -3.22
N VAL A 13 -4.30 -0.60 -3.64
CA VAL A 13 -3.85 -0.92 -5.01
C VAL A 13 -2.76 -1.98 -4.94
N GLN A 14 -2.94 -3.09 -5.66
CA GLN A 14 -1.91 -4.12 -5.79
C GLN A 14 -0.86 -3.68 -6.81
N LEU A 15 0.39 -3.52 -6.36
CA LEU A 15 1.50 -3.20 -7.25
C LEU A 15 1.82 -4.40 -8.16
N LYS A 16 2.04 -4.11 -9.45
CA LYS A 16 2.39 -5.12 -10.47
C LYS A 16 3.88 -5.48 -10.43
N THR A 17 4.35 -5.96 -9.29
CA THR A 17 5.72 -6.46 -9.12
C THR A 17 5.81 -7.94 -9.47
N ARG A 18 7.01 -8.42 -9.85
CA ARG A 18 7.26 -9.86 -10.10
C ARG A 18 7.28 -10.68 -8.81
N SER A 19 7.86 -10.12 -7.75
CA SER A 19 7.95 -10.74 -6.43
C SER A 19 7.11 -10.01 -5.38
N LYS A 20 6.83 -10.67 -4.25
CA LYS A 20 6.12 -10.08 -3.11
C LYS A 20 6.91 -8.95 -2.45
N MET A 21 6.25 -8.19 -1.59
CA MET A 21 6.83 -7.01 -0.91
C MET A 21 7.99 -7.35 0.04
N TRP A 22 7.93 -8.51 0.70
CA TRP A 22 8.82 -8.85 1.82
C TRP A 22 9.68 -10.10 1.59
N CYS A 23 9.55 -10.75 0.44
CA CYS A 23 10.28 -11.96 0.06
C CYS A 23 10.28 -12.18 -1.46
N GLY A 24 11.10 -13.12 -1.94
CA GLY A 24 11.27 -13.41 -3.37
C GLY A 24 10.17 -14.24 -4.04
N CYS A 25 9.11 -14.66 -3.33
CA CYS A 25 8.03 -15.44 -3.95
C CYS A 25 7.32 -14.64 -5.06
N ALA A 26 6.80 -15.33 -6.06
CA ALA A 26 6.02 -14.71 -7.14
C ALA A 26 4.77 -13.98 -6.62
N ASN A 27 4.46 -12.84 -7.24
CA ASN A 27 3.24 -12.06 -7.05
C ASN A 27 2.35 -12.22 -8.29
N GLU A 28 1.87 -13.44 -8.50
CA GLU A 28 1.10 -13.84 -9.68
C GLU A 28 -0.28 -14.35 -9.29
N PHE A 29 -1.28 -14.04 -10.12
CA PHE A 29 -2.65 -14.50 -9.95
C PHE A 29 -2.86 -15.90 -10.55
N GLY A 30 -3.76 -16.70 -9.97
CA GLY A 30 -4.22 -17.96 -10.54
C GLY A 30 -3.38 -19.19 -10.22
N ALA A 31 -2.34 -19.08 -9.38
CA ALA A 31 -1.57 -20.24 -8.93
C ALA A 31 -2.41 -21.14 -7.98
N PRO A 32 -2.14 -22.47 -7.93
CA PRO A 32 -2.81 -23.34 -6.97
C PRO A 32 -2.57 -22.91 -5.52
N PRO A 33 -3.46 -23.27 -4.58
CA PRO A 33 -3.35 -22.88 -3.18
C PRO A 33 -1.97 -23.19 -2.58
N ASN A 34 -1.40 -22.22 -1.86
CA ASN A 34 -0.14 -22.37 -1.11
C ASN A 34 1.09 -22.81 -1.93
N THR A 35 1.16 -22.47 -3.23
CA THR A 35 2.32 -22.79 -4.10
C THR A 35 3.34 -21.65 -4.16
N ASN A 36 2.88 -20.40 -4.29
CA ASN A 36 3.75 -19.22 -4.28
C ASN A 36 4.05 -18.75 -2.85
N VAL A 37 4.66 -19.62 -2.03
CA VAL A 37 4.89 -19.35 -0.59
C VAL A 37 6.33 -19.66 -0.15
N CYS A 38 6.74 -19.11 0.98
CA CYS A 38 8.00 -19.37 1.66
C CYS A 38 7.86 -19.10 3.17
N PRO A 39 8.85 -19.46 4.00
CA PRO A 39 8.80 -19.21 5.45
C PRO A 39 8.47 -17.75 5.82
N VAL A 40 9.00 -16.76 5.09
CA VAL A 40 8.79 -15.32 5.37
C VAL A 40 7.32 -14.92 5.21
N CYS A 41 6.70 -15.26 4.07
CA CYS A 41 5.31 -14.88 3.84
C CYS A 41 4.33 -15.74 4.65
N LEU A 42 4.73 -16.95 5.04
CA LEU A 42 4.00 -17.83 5.96
C LEU A 42 4.20 -17.49 7.45
N GLY A 43 5.01 -16.48 7.79
CA GLY A 43 5.21 -16.06 9.17
C GLY A 43 5.86 -17.12 10.07
N MET A 44 6.69 -18.00 9.51
CA MET A 44 7.37 -19.04 10.27
C MET A 44 8.36 -18.46 11.30
N PRO A 45 8.68 -19.19 12.38
CA PRO A 45 9.66 -18.74 13.37
C PRO A 45 11.03 -18.44 12.76
N GLY A 46 11.68 -17.35 13.21
CA GLY A 46 13.04 -16.98 12.80
C GLY A 46 13.18 -16.22 11.47
N VAL A 47 12.07 -15.91 10.79
CA VAL A 47 12.10 -15.24 9.49
C VAL A 47 12.19 -13.72 9.62
N LEU A 48 12.79 -13.07 8.61
CA LEU A 48 12.90 -11.61 8.53
C LEU A 48 12.36 -11.09 7.18
N PRO A 49 11.69 -9.93 7.15
CA PRO A 49 11.22 -9.32 5.90
C PRO A 49 12.38 -8.61 5.18
N VAL A 50 12.42 -8.73 3.85
CA VAL A 50 13.34 -7.97 2.98
C VAL A 50 12.51 -7.16 2.00
N ALA A 51 12.64 -5.84 2.04
CA ALA A 51 11.84 -4.94 1.21
C ALA A 51 12.12 -5.13 -0.29
N ASN A 52 11.07 -5.06 -1.10
CA ASN A 52 11.14 -5.15 -2.54
C ASN A 52 11.44 -3.77 -3.16
N GLU A 53 12.61 -3.64 -3.79
CA GLU A 53 13.06 -2.40 -4.42
C GLU A 53 12.08 -1.87 -5.48
N GLU A 54 11.55 -2.74 -6.34
CA GLU A 54 10.59 -2.34 -7.37
C GLU A 54 9.27 -1.87 -6.75
N ALA A 55 8.82 -2.51 -5.67
CA ALA A 55 7.64 -2.04 -4.95
C ALA A 55 7.85 -0.62 -4.37
N LEU A 56 9.01 -0.37 -3.75
CA LEU A 56 9.36 0.96 -3.24
C LEU A 56 9.42 2.00 -4.36
N ARG A 57 10.03 1.65 -5.50
CA ARG A 57 10.10 2.52 -6.70
C ARG A 57 8.71 2.88 -7.21
N LEU A 58 7.82 1.89 -7.33
CA LEU A 58 6.45 2.09 -7.77
C LEU A 58 5.65 2.95 -6.78
N THR A 59 5.81 2.75 -5.47
CA THR A 59 5.18 3.60 -4.45
C THR A 59 5.61 5.07 -4.58
N ALA A 60 6.91 5.35 -4.74
CA ALA A 60 7.39 6.71 -4.94
C ALA A 60 6.85 7.33 -6.25
N LEU A 61 6.83 6.56 -7.34
CA LEU A 61 6.29 6.99 -8.62
C LEU A 61 4.80 7.31 -8.54
N THR A 62 4.01 6.45 -7.87
CA THR A 62 2.58 6.70 -7.61
C THR A 62 2.39 7.98 -6.80
N GLY A 63 3.22 8.23 -5.79
CA GLY A 63 3.19 9.50 -5.07
C GLY A 63 3.36 10.71 -5.98
N LEU A 64 4.38 10.70 -6.84
CA LEU A 64 4.61 11.79 -7.80
C LEU A 64 3.43 11.96 -8.77
N LEU A 65 2.86 10.87 -9.29
CA LEU A 65 1.71 10.90 -10.18
C LEU A 65 0.44 11.45 -9.51
N LEU A 66 0.31 11.25 -8.20
CA LEU A 66 -0.78 11.79 -7.38
C LEU A 66 -0.46 13.18 -6.79
N ASN A 67 0.59 13.85 -7.29
CA ASN A 67 1.06 15.16 -6.83
C ASN A 67 1.42 15.20 -5.33
N CYS A 68 1.75 14.04 -4.73
CA CYS A 68 2.20 13.96 -3.34
C CYS A 68 3.65 14.44 -3.18
N ALA A 69 3.98 14.92 -1.98
CA ALA A 69 5.36 15.03 -1.55
C ALA A 69 5.91 13.63 -1.20
N VAL A 70 7.07 13.27 -1.76
CA VAL A 70 7.79 12.03 -1.41
C VAL A 70 8.68 12.31 -0.20
N SER A 71 8.49 11.54 0.87
CA SER A 71 9.22 11.70 2.13
C SER A 71 10.69 11.32 1.97
N ARG A 72 11.60 12.17 2.47
CA ARG A 72 13.05 11.84 2.54
C ARG A 72 13.34 10.71 3.51
N VAL A 73 12.52 10.59 4.55
CA VAL A 73 12.58 9.53 5.55
C VAL A 73 11.19 8.93 5.69
N ALA A 74 11.10 7.62 5.48
CA ALA A 74 9.89 6.86 5.68
C ALA A 74 10.23 5.59 6.47
N LYS A 75 9.27 5.08 7.23
CA LYS A 75 9.46 3.85 8.02
C LYS A 75 8.32 2.88 7.83
N PHE A 76 8.61 1.61 8.11
CA PHE A 76 7.60 0.57 8.19
C PHE A 76 7.27 0.26 9.64
N ASP A 77 5.99 -0.02 9.88
CA ASP A 77 5.34 -0.21 11.17
C ASP A 77 4.59 -1.55 11.17
N ARG A 78 4.41 -2.14 12.35
CA ARG A 78 3.58 -3.35 12.53
C ARG A 78 2.19 -2.93 12.98
N LYS A 79 1.17 -3.18 12.15
CA LYS A 79 -0.25 -3.10 12.52
C LYS A 79 -0.67 -4.47 13.06
N ASN A 80 -0.75 -4.61 14.37
CA ASN A 80 -0.97 -5.90 15.05
C ASN A 80 -2.47 -6.23 15.12
N TYR A 81 -2.86 -7.42 14.66
CA TYR A 81 -4.21 -7.98 14.78
C TYR A 81 -4.19 -9.47 14.44
N PHE A 82 -5.11 -10.23 15.03
CA PHE A 82 -5.20 -11.68 14.86
C PHE A 82 -6.27 -12.00 13.82
N TYR A 83 -5.86 -12.64 12.73
CA TYR A 83 -6.79 -13.16 11.73
C TYR A 83 -6.13 -14.29 10.94
N PRO A 84 -6.85 -15.36 10.54
CA PRO A 84 -6.23 -16.54 9.92
C PRO A 84 -5.45 -16.29 8.62
N ASP A 85 -5.75 -15.24 7.86
CA ASP A 85 -5.03 -14.87 6.63
C ASP A 85 -3.78 -13.98 6.88
N VAL A 86 -3.53 -13.57 8.12
CA VAL A 86 -2.37 -12.78 8.54
C VAL A 86 -1.44 -13.63 9.37
N PRO A 87 -0.55 -14.43 8.74
CA PRO A 87 0.20 -15.47 9.44
C PRO A 87 1.18 -14.95 10.50
N LYS A 88 1.53 -13.66 10.46
CA LYS A 88 2.42 -13.01 11.43
C LYS A 88 1.67 -12.39 12.62
N ASN A 89 0.34 -12.38 12.60
CA ASN A 89 -0.51 -11.58 13.51
C ASN A 89 -0.20 -10.07 13.51
N TYR A 90 0.50 -9.61 12.47
CA TYR A 90 0.67 -8.21 12.13
C TYR A 90 0.88 -8.04 10.63
N GLN A 91 0.37 -6.92 10.12
CA GLN A 91 0.67 -6.44 8.79
C GLN A 91 1.82 -5.42 8.87
N ILE A 92 2.84 -5.58 8.02
CA ILE A 92 3.86 -4.55 7.83
C ILE A 92 3.24 -3.47 6.94
N THR A 93 3.11 -2.27 7.47
CA THR A 93 2.50 -1.10 6.82
C THR A 93 3.32 0.15 7.12
N GLN A 94 2.83 1.34 6.85
CA GLN A 94 3.41 2.59 7.33
C GLN A 94 2.35 3.33 8.16
N TYR A 95 2.70 3.86 9.32
CA TYR A 95 1.76 4.65 10.12
C TYR A 95 2.25 6.09 10.26
N ALA A 96 3.29 6.32 11.07
CA ALA A 96 3.70 7.66 11.47
C ALA A 96 4.54 8.42 10.43
N GLN A 97 5.28 7.70 9.56
CA GLN A 97 6.12 8.31 8.51
C GLN A 97 5.83 7.64 7.16
N PRO A 98 4.72 8.02 6.48
CA PRO A 98 4.35 7.47 5.18
C PRO A 98 5.34 7.87 4.08
N SER A 99 5.43 7.05 3.04
CA SER A 99 6.31 7.32 1.90
C SER A 99 5.87 8.54 1.10
N THR A 100 4.56 8.77 0.99
CA THR A 100 4.01 9.89 0.21
C THR A 100 2.82 10.53 0.93
N MET A 101 2.68 11.85 0.85
CA MET A 101 1.62 12.60 1.54
C MET A 101 1.25 13.91 0.84
N ASN A 102 0.08 14.45 1.20
CA ASN A 102 -0.40 15.78 0.78
C ASN A 102 -0.54 15.95 -0.74
N GLY A 103 -1.04 14.93 -1.44
CA GLY A 103 -1.31 14.99 -2.87
C GLY A 103 -2.72 15.45 -3.22
N TYR A 104 -3.08 15.32 -4.49
CA TYR A 104 -4.41 15.59 -5.00
C TYR A 104 -4.66 14.94 -6.37
N VAL A 105 -5.93 14.75 -6.69
CA VAL A 105 -6.41 14.34 -8.01
C VAL A 105 -7.44 15.36 -8.49
N ASP A 106 -7.25 15.82 -9.72
CA ASP A 106 -8.21 16.64 -10.43
C ASP A 106 -9.11 15.74 -11.28
N PHE A 107 -10.41 16.02 -11.31
CA PHE A 107 -11.39 15.25 -12.06
C PHE A 107 -12.51 16.16 -12.59
N GLU A 108 -13.12 15.75 -13.70
CA GLU A 108 -14.26 16.44 -14.28
C GLU A 108 -15.52 16.19 -13.45
N PHE A 109 -16.21 17.26 -13.06
CA PHE A 109 -17.47 17.18 -12.34
C PHE A 109 -18.33 18.40 -12.65
N SER A 110 -19.60 18.18 -12.98
CA SER A 110 -20.58 19.24 -13.27
C SER A 110 -20.11 20.30 -14.26
N GLY A 111 -19.35 19.91 -15.30
CA GLY A 111 -18.87 20.81 -16.34
C GLY A 111 -17.62 21.63 -15.99
N GLY A 112 -16.95 21.34 -14.88
CA GLY A 112 -15.68 21.95 -14.50
C GLY A 112 -14.69 20.94 -13.91
N ILE A 113 -13.47 21.40 -13.62
CA ILE A 113 -12.47 20.61 -12.89
C ILE A 113 -12.67 20.80 -11.39
N SER A 114 -12.86 19.69 -10.69
CA SER A 114 -12.88 19.62 -9.24
C SER A 114 -11.63 18.91 -8.73
N ARG A 115 -11.24 19.19 -7.48
CA ARG A 115 -10.04 18.62 -6.85
C ARG A 115 -10.41 17.85 -5.59
N VAL A 116 -9.92 16.63 -5.46
CA VAL A 116 -9.92 15.88 -4.20
C VAL A 116 -8.50 15.76 -3.66
N ARG A 117 -8.32 15.98 -2.36
CA ARG A 117 -7.01 15.85 -1.71
C ARG A 117 -6.72 14.38 -1.41
N ILE A 118 -5.45 14.00 -1.55
CA ILE A 118 -4.90 12.72 -1.12
C ILE A 118 -4.11 12.97 0.17
N THR A 119 -4.63 12.49 1.29
CA THR A 119 -3.97 12.63 2.60
C THR A 119 -2.61 11.92 2.60
N ARG A 120 -2.57 10.69 2.07
CA ARG A 120 -1.39 9.82 2.01
C ARG A 120 -1.57 8.72 0.95
N ALA A 121 -0.47 8.25 0.38
CA ALA A 121 -0.41 7.09 -0.51
C ALA A 121 0.86 6.26 -0.28
#